data_AF-A0A832U6Z3-F1
#
_entry.id   AF-A0A832U6Z3-F1
#
_cell.length_a   1.000
_cell.length_b   1.000
_cell.length_c   1.000
_cell.angle_alpha   90.00
_cell.angle_beta   90.00
_cell.angle_gamma   90.00
#
_symmetry.space_group_name_H-M   'P 1'
#
loop_
_entity.id
_entity.type
_entity.pdbx_description
1 polymer ?
#
loop_
_entity_poly.entity_id
_entity_poly.type
_entity_poly.pdbx_seq_one_letter_code
_entity_poly.pdbx_strand_id
1 'polypeptide(L)' 'MTKLTSDSKRLIQLEEGVDQLETCYKTTSLLNSELNLSNLLGTIMNVAKKVMSADTCSLLLVDDNNEELVF' A
#
# COMPACT_ATOMS: atom_id res chain seq x y z
N MET A 1 -11.69 31.11 21.71
CA MET A 1 -10.78 29.96 21.95
C MET A 1 -11.03 28.76 21.02
N THR A 2 -12.16 28.72 20.28
CA THR A 2 -12.59 27.59 19.42
C THR A 2 -11.98 27.56 18.01
N LYS A 3 -11.40 28.68 17.51
CA LYS A 3 -10.82 28.74 16.15
C LYS A 3 -9.43 28.11 16.09
N LEU A 4 -8.61 28.34 17.13
CA LEU A 4 -7.25 27.83 17.26
C LEU A 4 -7.21 26.29 17.28
N THR A 5 -8.23 25.65 17.86
CA THR A 5 -8.35 24.18 17.89
C THR A 5 -8.85 23.58 16.58
N SER A 6 -9.60 24.34 15.78
CA SER A 6 -10.05 23.93 14.43
C SER A 6 -8.91 23.97 13.41
N ASP A 7 -8.06 25.00 13.50
CA ASP A 7 -6.91 25.14 12.59
C ASP A 7 -5.86 24.06 12.87
N SER A 8 -5.59 23.75 14.15
CA SER A 8 -4.72 22.62 14.52
C SER A 8 -5.27 21.26 14.06
N LYS A 9 -6.59 21.04 14.12
CA LYS A 9 -7.21 19.82 13.59
C LYS A 9 -7.04 19.68 12.07
N ARG A 10 -7.20 20.77 11.31
CA ARG A 10 -6.98 20.75 9.85
C ARG A 10 -5.52 20.51 9.50
N LEU A 11 -4.59 21.03 10.31
CA LEU A 11 -3.16 20.80 10.12
C LEU A 11 -2.82 19.31 10.29
N ILE A 12 -3.31 18.67 11.36
CA ILE A 12 -3.12 17.24 11.61
C ILE A 12 -3.70 16.40 10.47
N GLN A 13 -4.90 16.71 9.98
CA GLN A 13 -5.51 15.98 8.86
C GLN A 13 -4.74 16.14 7.55
N LEU A 14 -4.14 17.31 7.31
CA LEU A 14 -3.28 17.54 6.14
C LEU A 14 -1.98 16.76 6.26
N GLU A 15 -1.35 16.74 7.43
CA GLU A 15 -0.15 15.93 7.70
C GLU A 15 -0.43 14.45 7.49
N GLU A 16 -1.53 13.91 8.05
CA GLU A 16 -1.96 12.53 7.82
C GLU A 16 -2.20 12.23 6.34
N GLY A 17 -2.84 13.14 5.61
CA GLY A 17 -3.08 12.99 4.17
C GLY A 17 -1.80 13.00 3.33
N VAL A 18 -0.82 13.85 3.69
CA VAL A 18 0.50 13.90 3.04
C VAL A 18 1.26 12.61 3.29
N ASP A 19 1.28 12.09 4.52
CA ASP A 19 1.94 10.83 4.86
C ASP A 19 1.36 9.64 4.10
N GLN A 20 0.04 9.58 3.98
CA GLN A 20 -0.64 8.55 3.18
C GLN A 20 -0.27 8.63 1.70
N LEU A 21 -0.25 9.85 1.13
CA LEU A 21 0.10 10.06 -0.27
C LEU A 21 1.56 9.71 -0.55
N GLU A 22 2.47 10.11 0.34
CA GLU A 22 3.90 9.81 0.22
C GLU A 22 4.15 8.30 0.28
N THR A 23 3.48 7.60 1.19
CA THR A 23 3.54 6.14 1.31
C THR A 23 3.08 5.48 0.02
N CYS A 24 1.94 5.90 -0.53
CA CYS A 24 1.39 5.35 -1.77
C CYS A 24 2.33 5.59 -2.97
N TYR A 25 2.90 6.79 -3.08
CA TYR A 25 3.85 7.14 -4.13
C TYR A 25 5.13 6.31 -4.05
N LYS A 26 5.74 6.20 -2.85
CA LYS A 26 6.96 5.41 -2.64
C LYS A 26 6.75 3.95 -3.01
N THR A 27 5.62 3.36 -2.58
CA THR A 27 5.25 2.01 -2.99
C THR A 27 5.16 1.90 -4.50
N THR A 28 4.36 2.75 -5.16
CA THR A 28 4.16 2.69 -6.62
C THR A 28 5.48 2.86 -7.41
N SER A 29 6.38 3.73 -6.95
CA SER A 29 7.69 3.94 -7.57
C SER A 29 8.60 2.70 -7.47
N LEU A 30 8.65 2.07 -6.29
CA LEU A 30 9.35 0.80 -6.10
C LEU A 30 8.79 -0.30 -6.99
N LEU A 31 7.45 -0.37 -7.10
CA LEU A 31 6.79 -1.36 -7.94
C LEU A 31 7.17 -1.21 -9.41
N ASN A 32 7.19 0.03 -9.92
CA ASN A 32 7.51 0.29 -11.33
C ASN A 32 8.98 0.10 -11.69
N SER A 33 9.87 0.08 -10.70
CA SER A 33 11.32 -0.01 -10.92
C SER A 33 11.88 -1.44 -10.80
N GLU A 34 11.08 -2.38 -10.30
CA GLU A 34 11.49 -3.76 -10.08
C GLU A 34 11.18 -4.61 -11.32
N LEU A 35 12.23 -5.07 -12.00
CA LEU A 35 12.14 -5.94 -13.19
C LEU A 35 11.93 -7.41 -12.80
N ASN A 36 12.19 -7.78 -11.55
CA ASN A 36 11.95 -9.12 -11.04
C ASN A 36 10.53 -9.25 -10.48
N LEU A 37 9.65 -9.93 -11.23
CA LEU A 37 8.25 -10.14 -10.84
C LEU A 37 8.10 -10.76 -9.44
N SER A 38 8.96 -11.71 -9.04
CA SER A 38 8.87 -12.33 -7.71
C SER A 38 9.16 -11.33 -6.58
N ASN A 39 10.19 -10.50 -6.72
CA ASN A 39 10.50 -9.44 -5.76
C ASN A 39 9.39 -8.39 -5.69
N LEU A 40 8.82 -8.07 -6.84
CA LEU A 40 7.72 -7.14 -6.98
C LEU A 40 6.49 -7.62 -6.20
N LEU A 41 6.04 -8.85 -6.46
CA LEU A 41 4.91 -9.47 -5.78
C LEU A 41 5.14 -9.57 -4.26
N GLY A 42 6.35 -9.92 -3.83
CA GLY A 42 6.72 -9.94 -2.41
C GLY A 42 6.59 -8.57 -1.75
N THR A 43 7.00 -7.50 -2.44
CA THR A 43 6.86 -6.12 -1.96
C THR A 43 5.39 -5.71 -1.85
N ILE A 44 4.57 -6.03 -2.86
CA ILE A 44 3.12 -5.76 -2.85
C ILE A 44 2.46 -6.44 -1.65
N MET A 45 2.72 -7.73 -1.43
CA MET A 45 2.14 -8.49 -0.32
C MET A 45 2.52 -7.89 1.04
N ASN A 46 3.78 -7.49 1.22
CA ASN A 46 4.24 -6.88 2.47
C ASN A 46 3.54 -5.54 2.76
N VAL A 47 3.36 -4.70 1.74
CA VAL A 47 2.64 -3.43 1.88
C VAL A 47 1.17 -3.69 2.20
N ALA A 48 0.51 -4.58 1.45
CA ALA A 48 -0.89 -4.93 1.67
C ALA A 48 -1.12 -5.46 3.09
N LYS A 49 -0.27 -6.37 3.57
CA LYS A 49 -0.32 -6.90 4.93
C LYS A 49 -0.24 -5.79 5.99
N LYS A 50 0.70 -4.85 5.82
CA LYS A 50 0.90 -3.74 6.76
C LYS A 50 -0.29 -2.77 6.76
N VAL A 51 -0.78 -2.39 5.58
CA VAL A 51 -1.92 -1.46 5.43
C VAL A 51 -3.19 -2.07 6.01
N MET A 52 -3.43 -3.36 5.78
CA MET A 52 -4.62 -4.05 6.26
C MET A 52 -4.53 -4.52 7.72
N SER A 53 -3.37 -4.37 8.37
CA SER A 53 -3.12 -4.90 9.72
C SER A 53 -3.47 -6.40 9.85
N ALA A 54 -3.15 -7.19 8.82
CA ALA A 54 -3.49 -8.61 8.76
C ALA A 54 -2.34 -9.49 9.28
N ASP A 55 -2.69 -10.59 9.95
CA ASP A 55 -1.69 -11.56 10.45
C ASP A 55 -1.02 -12.34 9.31
N THR A 56 -1.76 -12.63 8.24
CA THR A 56 -1.30 -13.40 7.07
C THR A 56 -1.87 -12.83 5.78
N CYS A 57 -1.11 -12.99 4.68
CA CYS A 57 -1.50 -12.62 3.32
C CYS A 57 -1.12 -13.79 2.39
N SER A 58 -1.94 -14.04 1.36
CA SER A 58 -1.65 -15.02 0.31
C SER A 58 -1.96 -14.39 -1.04
N LEU A 59 -1.14 -14.74 -2.04
CA LEU A 59 -1.28 -14.31 -3.42
C LEU A 59 -1.41 -15.56 -4.28
N LEU A 60 -2.38 -15.58 -5.17
CA LEU A 60 -2.57 -16.63 -6.17
C LEU A 60 -2.51 -15.99 -7.55
N LEU A 61 -1.81 -16.64 -8.46
CA LEU A 61 -1.73 -16.27 -9.86
C LEU A 61 -2.80 -17.02 -10.64
N VAL A 62 -3.39 -16.35 -11.62
CA VAL A 62 -4.31 -16.98 -12.57
C VAL A 62 -3.46 -17.67 -13.65
N ASP A 63 -3.69 -18.96 -13.87
CA ASP A 63 -3.20 -19.67 -15.05
C ASP A 63 -4.25 -19.56 -16.17
N ASP A 64 -4.00 -18.66 -17.12
CA ASP A 64 -4.90 -18.39 -18.24
C ASP A 64 -5.10 -19.61 -19.16
N ASN A 65 -4.24 -20.63 -19.09
CA ASN A 65 -4.36 -21.82 -19.94
C ASN A 65 -5.33 -22.86 -19.36
N ASN A 66 -5.39 -22.94 -18.04
CA ASN A 66 -6.12 -23.98 -17.32
C ASN A 66 -7.30 -23.42 -16.51
N GLU A 67 -7.47 -22.09 -16.46
CA GLU A 67 -8.46 -21.41 -15.62
C GLU A 67 -8.34 -21.74 -14.12
N GLU A 68 -7.11 -22.04 -13.68
CA GLU A 68 -6.79 -22.42 -12.29
C GLU A 68 -6.03 -21.31 -11.55
N LEU A 69 -6.08 -21.37 -10.22
CA LEU A 69 -5.28 -20.51 -9.34
C LEU A 69 -4.05 -21.27 -8.84
N VAL A 70 -2.87 -20.71 -9.07
CA VAL A 70 -1.57 -21.31 -8.70
C VAL A 70 -0.79 -20.41 -7.74
N PHE A 71 0.12 -21.01 -6.96
CA PHE A 71 0.98 -20.32 -6.00
C PHE A 71 2.34 -19.98 -6.59
#